data_AF-A0A2H0VSG8-F1
#
_entry.id   AF-A0A2H0VSG8-F1
#
_cell.length_a   1.000
_cell.length_b   1.000
_cell.length_c   1.000
_cell.angle_alpha   90.00
_cell.angle_beta   90.00
_cell.angle_gamma   90.00
#
_symmetry.space_group_name_H-M   'P 1'
#
loop_
_entity.id
_entity.type
_entity.pdbx_description
1 polymer ?
#
loop_
_entity_poly.entity_id
_entity_poly.type
_entity_poly.pdbx_seq_one_letter_code
_entity_poly.pdbx_strand_id
1 'polypeptide(L)'
;MSVQGISNTTHLHPIEDTSIIKRLYQDTSYSVLKFLDLTSLKGFGTASSKALGDVTNYNIDKIKAFIKALHAKLSPETHAKERQMLEEIPVQVKVIPPRELPLLKLKDIKKSILEALKSLDKSAVETLKSIPVPRLFENLFEVLELFLDLKAAYLIPNEYLRSDALKAIAIALCKEKEWDKLFEAVNLIPNESIRNSVLENIAENLCEVNEWDKALEVAKPIPNEFLRSSALKEVVKALCEVKEWVKALEVANLISIEILRKDFFYRTALDLSNAKEWDKFFEAVNLISNEFLRSSTLEEIAKALCKAKEWDKAMEVANLIPDENTRSSILNKIPQGI
;
A
#
# COMPACT_ATOMS: atom_id res chain seq x y z
N MET A 1 -26.27 23.03 44.66
CA MET A 1 -26.11 22.80 43.21
C MET A 1 -24.96 23.65 42.73
N SER A 2 -23.78 23.06 42.62
CA SER A 2 -22.58 23.71 42.10
C SER A 2 -21.67 22.58 41.62
N VAL A 3 -21.59 22.43 40.30
CA VAL A 3 -20.80 21.41 39.61
C VAL A 3 -19.33 21.83 39.70
N GLN A 4 -18.53 21.01 40.39
CA GLN A 4 -17.07 21.15 40.45
C GLN A 4 -16.45 20.77 39.10
N GLY A 5 -15.49 21.59 38.66
CA GLY A 5 -14.69 21.37 37.47
C GLY A 5 -13.86 20.10 37.57
N ILE A 6 -13.97 19.28 36.53
CA ILE A 6 -13.10 18.13 36.31
C ILE A 6 -11.87 18.65 35.56
N SER A 7 -10.77 18.79 36.28
CA SER A 7 -9.44 18.99 35.71
C SER A 7 -9.04 17.72 34.96
N ASN A 8 -9.06 17.77 33.63
CA ASN A 8 -8.47 16.75 32.76
C ASN A 8 -6.95 16.88 32.79
N THR A 9 -6.30 16.22 33.75
CA THR A 9 -4.88 15.89 33.69
C THR A 9 -4.75 14.41 33.38
N THR A 10 -4.75 14.07 32.09
CA THR A 10 -4.30 12.76 31.61
C THR A 10 -2.78 12.70 31.80
N HIS A 11 -2.37 12.28 32.99
CA HIS A 11 -1.01 11.80 33.24
C HIS A 11 -0.77 10.59 32.32
N LEU A 12 -0.05 10.83 31.22
CA LEU A 12 0.58 9.77 30.44
C LEU A 12 1.57 9.05 31.36
N HIS A 13 1.17 7.86 31.83
CA HIS A 13 2.09 6.97 32.52
C HIS A 13 3.27 6.63 31.59
N PRO A 14 4.52 6.63 32.09
CA PRO A 14 5.64 6.11 31.32
C PRO A 14 5.44 4.61 31.15
N ILE A 15 5.35 4.17 29.90
CA ILE A 15 5.18 2.76 29.55
C ILE A 15 6.52 2.06 29.77
N GLU A 16 6.65 1.37 30.90
CA GLU A 16 7.85 0.58 31.25
C GLU A 16 7.93 -0.76 30.48
N ASP A 17 6.88 -1.16 29.76
CA ASP A 17 6.88 -2.40 29.01
C ASP A 17 7.56 -2.28 27.63
N THR A 18 8.89 -2.24 27.68
CA THR A 18 9.76 -2.30 26.50
C THR A 18 9.68 -3.63 25.73
N SER A 19 8.98 -4.66 26.24
CA SER A 19 8.88 -5.97 25.59
C SER A 19 8.04 -5.90 24.30
N ILE A 20 7.04 -5.04 24.28
CA ILE A 20 6.18 -4.81 23.12
C ILE A 20 6.95 -4.11 22.00
N ILE A 21 7.72 -3.07 22.36
CA ILE A 21 8.66 -2.42 21.45
C ILE A 21 9.65 -3.46 20.93
N LYS A 22 10.21 -4.31 21.81
CA LYS A 22 11.10 -5.41 21.41
C LYS A 22 10.44 -6.42 20.46
N ARG A 23 9.13 -6.71 20.57
CA ARG A 23 8.43 -7.60 19.63
C ARG A 23 8.35 -7.04 18.22
N LEU A 24 8.11 -5.73 18.05
CA LEU A 24 8.24 -5.05 16.74
C LEU A 24 9.64 -5.24 16.12
N TYR A 25 10.68 -5.36 16.95
CA TYR A 25 12.06 -5.58 16.52
C TYR A 25 12.45 -7.06 16.32
N GLN A 26 11.72 -8.00 16.92
CA GLN A 26 12.17 -9.39 17.10
C GLN A 26 11.55 -10.42 16.15
N ASP A 27 10.48 -10.10 15.41
CA ASP A 27 9.97 -11.00 14.37
C ASP A 27 10.90 -11.02 13.14
N THR A 28 11.94 -11.85 13.27
CA THR A 28 12.97 -12.32 12.32
C THR A 28 13.76 -11.24 11.53
N SER A 29 14.49 -10.41 12.29
CA SER A 29 15.94 -10.11 12.14
C SER A 29 16.40 -8.65 12.01
N TYR A 30 15.61 -7.59 11.74
CA TYR A 30 16.12 -6.19 11.52
C TYR A 30 15.07 -5.05 11.27
N SER A 31 13.85 -5.01 11.82
CA SER A 31 12.77 -4.14 11.26
C SER A 31 12.46 -2.78 11.94
N VAL A 32 12.71 -1.65 11.24
CA VAL A 32 11.70 -0.56 10.99
C VAL A 32 11.25 -0.68 9.51
N LEU A 33 11.34 -1.91 9.01
CA LEU A 33 11.14 -2.49 7.68
C LEU A 33 12.15 -2.23 6.53
N LYS A 34 13.47 -2.41 6.62
CA LYS A 34 14.44 -2.66 7.69
C LYS A 34 15.51 -1.55 7.58
N PHE A 35 15.03 -0.30 7.69
CA PHE A 35 15.50 1.00 7.15
C PHE A 35 14.90 1.44 5.77
N LEU A 36 14.05 0.60 5.13
CA LEU A 36 13.13 0.86 3.97
C LEU A 36 13.74 1.49 2.68
N ASP A 37 14.79 1.04 2.00
CA ASP A 37 14.93 -0.16 1.13
C ASP A 37 16.40 -0.18 0.64
N LEU A 38 17.11 -1.30 0.75
CA LEU A 38 18.57 -1.39 0.54
C LEU A 38 19.01 -1.50 -0.94
N THR A 39 18.09 -1.37 -1.89
CA THR A 39 18.36 -1.51 -3.33
C THR A 39 19.29 -0.41 -3.88
N SER A 40 19.35 0.76 -3.24
CA SER A 40 20.25 1.88 -3.60
C SER A 40 21.73 1.71 -3.16
N LEU A 41 22.02 0.78 -2.23
CA LEU A 41 23.39 0.40 -1.86
C LEU A 41 24.02 -0.61 -2.83
N LYS A 42 23.21 -1.30 -3.64
CA LYS A 42 23.67 -2.22 -4.69
C LYS A 42 24.48 -1.51 -5.78
N GLY A 43 24.19 -0.23 -6.05
CA GLY A 43 24.94 0.62 -6.98
C GLY A 43 26.30 1.09 -6.47
N PHE A 44 26.57 0.95 -5.17
CA PHE A 44 27.84 1.37 -4.55
C PHE A 44 28.94 0.30 -4.66
N GLY A 45 28.56 -0.98 -4.75
CA GLY A 45 29.48 -2.10 -4.79
C GLY A 45 30.12 -2.39 -6.15
N THR A 46 29.68 -1.71 -7.22
CA THR A 46 30.13 -1.98 -8.61
C THR A 46 31.24 -1.06 -9.10
N ALA A 47 31.63 -0.02 -8.34
CA ALA A 47 32.71 0.88 -8.72
C ALA A 47 34.08 0.30 -8.33
N SER A 48 35.01 0.25 -9.30
CA SER A 48 36.33 -0.37 -9.17
C SER A 48 37.09 0.04 -7.90
N SER A 49 37.94 -0.85 -7.40
CA SER A 49 38.75 -0.71 -6.17
C SER A 49 39.54 0.60 -6.02
N LYS A 50 39.78 1.35 -7.10
CA LYS A 50 40.38 2.70 -7.06
C LYS A 50 39.41 3.79 -6.55
N ALA A 51 38.11 3.67 -6.81
CA ALA A 51 37.08 4.61 -6.33
C ALA A 51 36.73 4.43 -4.84
N LEU A 52 36.90 3.22 -4.29
CA LEU A 52 36.69 2.94 -2.86
C LEU A 52 37.71 3.62 -1.93
N GLY A 53 38.94 3.86 -2.42
CA GLY A 53 39.99 4.55 -1.65
C GLY A 53 39.68 6.02 -1.37
N ASP A 54 39.11 6.73 -2.34
CA ASP A 54 38.80 8.16 -2.22
C ASP A 54 37.48 8.42 -1.48
N VAL A 55 36.52 7.47 -1.57
CA VAL A 55 35.21 7.59 -0.93
C VAL A 55 35.27 7.27 0.58
N THR A 56 36.22 6.46 1.04
CA THR A 56 36.31 6.04 2.45
C THR A 56 36.79 7.16 3.39
N ASN A 57 37.77 7.97 2.98
CA ASN A 57 38.24 9.09 3.80
C ASN A 57 37.24 10.27 3.83
N TYR A 58 36.58 10.58 2.71
CA TYR A 58 35.65 11.72 2.63
C TYR A 58 34.28 11.44 3.29
N ASN A 59 33.85 10.18 3.43
CA ASN A 59 32.57 9.84 4.09
C ASN A 59 32.66 9.75 5.62
N ILE A 60 33.77 9.30 6.20
CA ILE A 60 33.87 9.10 7.65
C ILE A 60 33.77 10.42 8.42
N ASP A 61 34.44 11.47 7.94
CA ASP A 61 34.37 12.78 8.58
C ASP A 61 32.97 13.41 8.46
N LYS A 62 32.25 13.15 7.36
CA LYS A 62 30.84 13.54 7.22
C LYS A 62 29.93 12.78 8.18
N ILE A 63 30.16 11.47 8.40
CA ILE A 63 29.42 10.68 9.39
C ILE A 63 29.67 11.22 10.80
N LYS A 64 30.93 11.49 11.16
CA LYS A 64 31.28 12.09 12.47
C LYS A 64 30.67 13.47 12.65
N ALA A 65 30.74 14.33 11.64
CA ALA A 65 30.15 15.66 11.66
C ALA A 65 28.63 15.58 11.83
N PHE A 66 27.98 14.63 11.17
CA PHE A 66 26.54 14.38 11.30
C PHE A 66 26.16 13.92 12.71
N ILE A 67 26.84 12.92 13.28
CA ILE A 67 26.60 12.47 14.66
C ILE A 67 26.83 13.61 15.66
N LYS A 68 27.89 14.41 15.47
CA LYS A 68 28.16 15.58 16.31
C LYS A 68 27.07 16.66 16.18
N ALA A 69 26.54 16.87 14.98
CA ALA A 69 25.44 17.81 14.75
C ALA A 69 24.15 17.34 15.42
N LEU A 70 23.80 16.04 15.32
CA LEU A 70 22.69 15.43 16.05
C LEU A 70 22.86 15.65 17.56
N HIS A 71 24.02 15.30 18.09
CA HIS A 71 24.35 15.45 19.51
C HIS A 71 24.27 16.91 20.01
N ALA A 72 24.70 17.87 19.19
CA ALA A 72 24.69 19.30 19.54
C ALA A 72 23.29 19.93 19.49
N LYS A 73 22.40 19.40 18.65
CA LYS A 73 21.03 19.92 18.50
C LYS A 73 20.09 19.42 19.60
N LEU A 74 20.40 18.26 20.20
CA LEU A 74 19.67 17.70 21.33
C LEU A 74 20.02 18.44 22.63
N SER A 75 18.99 18.84 23.40
CA SER A 75 19.17 19.49 24.71
C SER A 75 19.86 18.56 25.71
N PRO A 76 20.91 19.02 26.42
CA PRO A 76 21.55 18.27 27.51
C PRO A 76 20.59 17.90 28.64
N GLU A 77 19.62 18.76 28.93
CA GLU A 77 18.71 18.62 30.07
C GLU A 77 17.63 17.56 29.81
N THR A 78 17.10 17.52 28.58
CA THR A 78 15.98 16.63 28.25
C THR A 78 16.38 15.36 27.49
N HIS A 79 17.54 15.35 26.82
CA HIS A 79 17.97 14.26 25.95
C HIS A 79 19.35 13.69 26.32
N ALA A 80 19.71 13.72 27.61
CA ALA A 80 21.03 13.29 28.09
C ALA A 80 21.38 11.85 27.66
N LYS A 81 20.40 10.94 27.68
CA LYS A 81 20.58 9.53 27.34
C LYS A 81 20.85 9.34 25.84
N GLU A 82 20.07 10.00 25.00
CA GLU A 82 20.20 9.97 23.55
C GLU A 82 21.56 10.55 23.13
N ARG A 83 21.97 11.64 23.80
CA ARG A 83 23.30 12.25 23.61
C ARG A 83 24.43 11.28 23.96
N GLN A 84 24.37 10.65 25.12
CA GLN A 84 25.35 9.63 25.52
C GLN A 84 25.41 8.48 24.51
N MET A 85 24.25 7.96 24.07
CA MET A 85 24.19 6.88 23.08
C MET A 85 24.83 7.28 21.75
N LEU A 86 24.73 8.54 21.32
CA LEU A 86 25.38 9.07 20.12
C LEU A 86 26.91 9.19 20.27
N GLU A 87 27.40 9.56 21.46
CA GLU A 87 28.84 9.64 21.76
C GLU A 87 29.51 8.26 21.76
N GLU A 88 28.78 7.23 22.23
CA GLU A 88 29.27 5.85 22.31
C GLU A 88 29.32 5.15 20.94
N ILE A 89 28.79 5.74 19.86
CA ILE A 89 28.79 5.14 18.52
C ILE A 89 30.24 5.05 18.01
N PRO A 90 30.81 3.84 17.87
CA PRO A 90 32.21 3.68 17.53
C PRO A 90 32.43 3.94 16.04
N VAL A 91 32.76 5.18 15.67
CA VAL A 91 33.22 5.50 14.31
C VAL A 91 34.72 5.18 14.21
N GLN A 92 35.08 3.90 14.36
CA GLN A 92 36.48 3.46 14.32
C GLN A 92 37.02 3.41 12.88
N VAL A 93 38.08 4.18 12.64
CA VAL A 93 38.98 4.01 11.48
C VAL A 93 39.96 2.90 11.82
N LYS A 94 39.56 1.62 11.70
CA LYS A 94 40.58 0.60 11.45
C LYS A 94 40.94 0.74 9.97
N VAL A 95 42.22 0.93 9.67
CA VAL A 95 42.77 0.70 8.33
C VAL A 95 42.55 -0.78 8.05
N ILE A 96 41.36 -1.08 7.53
CA ILE A 96 40.99 -2.39 7.06
C ILE A 96 41.55 -2.46 5.62
N PRO A 97 42.10 -3.60 5.16
CA PRO A 97 42.54 -3.72 3.78
C PRO A 97 41.36 -3.44 2.81
N PRO A 98 41.60 -2.87 1.61
CA PRO A 98 40.53 -2.52 0.65
C PRO A 98 39.57 -3.67 0.28
N ARG A 99 39.99 -4.92 0.53
CA ARG A 99 39.20 -6.13 0.28
C ARG A 99 38.22 -6.48 1.41
N GLU A 100 38.31 -5.81 2.56
CA GLU A 100 37.54 -6.09 3.78
C GLU A 100 36.70 -4.89 4.29
N LEU A 101 36.78 -3.71 3.64
CA LEU A 101 35.91 -2.55 3.90
C LEU A 101 34.69 -2.53 2.95
N PRO A 102 33.52 -1.98 3.33
CA PRO A 102 32.87 -1.98 4.65
C PRO A 102 31.31 -1.91 4.53
N LEU A 103 30.65 -2.82 3.82
CA LEU A 103 29.17 -2.86 3.87
C LEU A 103 28.66 -3.35 5.24
N LEU A 104 29.47 -4.12 5.97
CA LEU A 104 29.07 -4.77 7.22
C LEU A 104 29.08 -3.86 8.47
N LYS A 105 29.85 -2.76 8.52
CA LYS A 105 29.89 -1.87 9.70
C LYS A 105 29.02 -0.61 9.58
N LEU A 106 28.67 -0.17 8.37
CA LEU A 106 27.82 1.02 8.17
C LEU A 106 26.36 0.75 8.57
N LYS A 107 25.89 -0.49 8.38
CA LYS A 107 24.57 -0.92 8.85
C LYS A 107 24.46 -0.80 10.38
N ASP A 108 25.54 -1.11 11.09
CA ASP A 108 25.59 -0.99 12.55
C ASP A 108 25.57 0.47 13.01
N ILE A 109 26.29 1.37 12.33
CA ILE A 109 26.25 2.82 12.63
C ILE A 109 24.84 3.39 12.42
N LYS A 110 24.19 3.10 11.28
CA LYS A 110 22.80 3.52 11.02
C LYS A 110 21.87 3.05 12.13
N LYS A 111 21.99 1.77 12.52
CA LYS A 111 21.20 1.17 13.58
C LYS A 111 21.45 1.87 14.92
N SER A 112 22.70 2.12 15.27
CA SER A 112 23.05 2.81 16.52
C SER A 112 22.49 4.23 16.59
N ILE A 113 22.50 4.97 15.47
CA ILE A 113 21.88 6.31 15.41
C ILE A 113 20.37 6.18 15.60
N LEU A 114 19.69 5.27 14.90
CA LEU A 114 18.25 5.08 15.05
C LEU A 114 17.88 4.66 16.49
N GLU A 115 18.66 3.76 17.08
CA GLU A 115 18.52 3.33 18.47
C GLU A 115 18.68 4.49 19.46
N ALA A 116 19.59 5.42 19.18
CA ALA A 116 19.77 6.62 19.98
C ALA A 116 18.61 7.62 19.83
N LEU A 117 17.91 7.64 18.69
CA LEU A 117 16.88 8.65 18.40
C LEU A 117 15.43 8.16 18.62
N LYS A 118 15.20 6.85 18.77
CA LYS A 118 13.85 6.25 18.82
C LYS A 118 13.00 6.59 20.05
N SER A 119 13.60 7.20 21.06
CA SER A 119 12.91 7.70 22.27
C SER A 119 12.48 9.15 22.16
N LEU A 120 12.93 9.87 21.12
CA LEU A 120 12.56 11.26 20.89
C LEU A 120 11.06 11.40 20.59
N ASP A 121 10.52 12.57 20.93
CA ASP A 121 9.20 12.99 20.48
C ASP A 121 9.27 13.62 19.07
N LYS A 122 8.11 13.82 18.44
CA LYS A 122 8.03 14.40 17.09
C LYS A 122 8.60 15.82 17.02
N SER A 123 8.47 16.61 18.07
CA SER A 123 8.98 17.99 18.11
C SER A 123 10.51 18.00 18.02
N ALA A 124 11.17 17.15 18.81
CA ALA A 124 12.61 16.97 18.78
C ALA A 124 13.07 16.50 17.39
N VAL A 125 12.40 15.50 16.79
CA VAL A 125 12.75 15.04 15.43
C VAL A 125 12.65 16.16 14.40
N GLU A 126 11.63 17.01 14.48
CA GLU A 126 11.47 18.15 13.56
C GLU A 126 12.64 19.14 13.67
N THR A 127 13.16 19.39 14.88
CA THR A 127 14.36 20.24 15.03
C THR A 127 15.61 19.66 14.37
N LEU A 128 15.72 18.32 14.31
CA LEU A 128 16.84 17.61 13.72
C LEU A 128 16.82 17.63 12.19
N LYS A 129 15.65 17.77 11.55
CA LYS A 129 15.53 17.82 10.08
C LYS A 129 16.30 18.97 9.42
N SER A 130 16.62 20.03 10.18
CA SER A 130 17.47 21.13 9.72
C SER A 130 18.94 20.75 9.52
N ILE A 131 19.37 19.57 10.00
CA ILE A 131 20.75 19.09 9.91
C ILE A 131 20.98 18.48 8.52
N PRO A 132 22.05 18.88 7.80
CA PRO A 132 22.40 18.25 6.53
C PRO A 132 22.65 16.75 6.69
N VAL A 133 21.81 15.94 6.04
CA VAL A 133 21.88 14.48 6.11
C VAL A 133 22.88 13.96 5.06
N PRO A 134 23.93 13.23 5.45
CA PRO A 134 24.83 12.59 4.48
C PRO A 134 24.06 11.59 3.62
N ARG A 135 24.46 11.44 2.35
CA ARG A 135 23.86 10.49 1.38
C ARG A 135 23.61 9.09 1.96
N LEU A 136 24.53 8.63 2.81
CA LEU A 136 24.41 7.34 3.45
C LEU A 136 23.16 7.23 4.34
N PHE A 137 22.75 8.31 5.01
CA PHE A 137 21.60 8.36 5.93
C PHE A 137 20.35 8.99 5.28
N GLU A 138 20.28 9.04 3.95
CA GLU A 138 19.05 9.41 3.24
C GLU A 138 17.85 8.66 3.83
N ASN A 139 16.75 9.38 4.02
CA ASN A 139 15.49 8.91 4.60
C ASN A 139 15.51 8.60 6.11
N LEU A 140 16.59 8.95 6.85
CA LEU A 140 16.68 8.64 8.29
C LEU A 140 15.51 9.23 9.10
N PHE A 141 15.14 10.48 8.84
CA PHE A 141 14.11 11.15 9.62
C PHE A 141 12.71 10.63 9.26
N GLU A 142 12.47 10.35 7.99
CA GLU A 142 11.24 9.73 7.48
C GLU A 142 11.03 8.35 8.10
N VAL A 143 12.09 7.55 8.17
CA VAL A 143 12.10 6.24 8.84
C VAL A 143 11.83 6.39 10.34
N LEU A 144 12.45 7.38 10.99
CA LEU A 144 12.26 7.64 12.42
C LEU A 144 10.83 8.10 12.73
N GLU A 145 10.24 8.97 11.90
CA GLU A 145 8.87 9.43 12.07
C GLU A 145 7.86 8.30 11.90
N LEU A 146 8.01 7.49 10.85
CA LEU A 146 7.19 6.30 10.67
C LEU A 146 7.31 5.35 11.87
N PHE A 147 8.52 5.16 12.40
CA PHE A 147 8.72 4.36 13.61
C PHE A 147 7.94 4.93 14.81
N LEU A 148 8.03 6.24 15.03
CA LEU A 148 7.33 6.89 16.14
C LEU A 148 5.81 6.78 15.97
N ASP A 149 5.29 6.90 14.75
CA ASP A 149 3.87 6.72 14.45
C ASP A 149 3.39 5.29 14.69
N LEU A 150 4.14 4.29 14.19
CA LEU A 150 3.82 2.88 14.43
C LEU A 150 3.90 2.52 15.91
N LYS A 151 4.92 3.03 16.62
CA LYS A 151 5.05 2.84 18.07
C LYS A 151 3.87 3.48 18.81
N ALA A 152 3.51 4.72 18.48
CA ALA A 152 2.39 5.41 19.10
C ALA A 152 1.08 4.65 18.88
N ALA A 153 0.80 4.21 17.65
CA ALA A 153 -0.38 3.42 17.32
C ALA A 153 -0.41 2.09 18.08
N TYR A 154 0.72 1.37 18.15
CA TYR A 154 0.81 0.08 18.82
C TYR A 154 0.61 0.19 20.34
N LEU A 155 1.03 1.30 20.95
CA LEU A 155 0.88 1.54 22.39
C LEU A 155 -0.55 1.92 22.79
N ILE A 156 -1.48 2.13 21.85
CA ILE A 156 -2.89 2.37 22.15
C ILE A 156 -3.52 1.09 22.75
N PRO A 157 -3.97 1.10 24.02
CA PRO A 157 -4.48 -0.12 24.66
C PRO A 157 -5.74 -0.65 23.98
N ASN A 158 -6.65 0.25 23.62
CA ASN A 158 -7.90 -0.09 22.93
C ASN A 158 -7.60 -0.59 21.51
N GLU A 159 -7.98 -1.83 21.21
CA GLU A 159 -7.69 -2.48 19.92
C GLU A 159 -8.33 -1.78 18.73
N TYR A 160 -9.55 -1.25 18.90
CA TYR A 160 -10.26 -0.53 17.85
C TYR A 160 -9.51 0.78 17.50
N LEU A 161 -9.20 1.60 18.50
CA LEU A 161 -8.44 2.84 18.31
C LEU A 161 -7.02 2.60 17.76
N ARG A 162 -6.37 1.52 18.19
CA ARG A 162 -5.06 1.08 17.66
C ARG A 162 -5.14 0.73 16.18
N SER A 163 -6.16 -0.02 15.80
CA SER A 163 -6.34 -0.43 14.41
C SER A 163 -6.73 0.75 13.52
N ASP A 164 -7.52 1.71 14.02
CA ASP A 164 -7.80 2.97 13.34
C ASP A 164 -6.53 3.83 13.13
N ALA A 165 -5.65 3.89 14.13
CA ALA A 165 -4.37 4.58 14.00
C ALA A 165 -3.46 3.91 12.95
N LEU A 166 -3.36 2.59 12.97
CA LEU A 166 -2.60 1.83 11.96
C LEU A 166 -3.20 1.96 10.57
N LYS A 167 -4.54 2.01 10.45
CA LYS A 167 -5.25 2.32 9.20
C LYS A 167 -4.86 3.69 8.66
N ALA A 168 -4.82 4.72 9.50
CA ALA A 168 -4.43 6.06 9.09
C ALA A 168 -2.98 6.10 8.57
N ILE A 169 -2.06 5.38 9.24
CA ILE A 169 -0.66 5.24 8.79
C ILE A 169 -0.59 4.53 7.43
N ALA A 170 -1.31 3.43 7.26
CA ALA A 170 -1.37 2.71 5.98
C ALA A 170 -1.92 3.61 4.85
N ILE A 171 -3.01 4.33 5.06
CA ILE A 171 -3.57 5.24 4.05
C ILE A 171 -2.56 6.34 3.67
N ALA A 172 -1.82 6.88 4.64
CA ALA A 172 -0.77 7.87 4.36
C ALA A 172 0.35 7.28 3.49
N LEU A 173 0.86 6.09 3.83
CA LEU A 173 1.89 5.39 3.05
C LEU A 173 1.43 5.07 1.63
N CYS A 174 0.16 4.72 1.44
CA CYS A 174 -0.43 4.50 0.12
C CYS A 174 -0.39 5.77 -0.75
N LYS A 175 -0.70 6.94 -0.17
CA LYS A 175 -0.68 8.23 -0.90
C LYS A 175 0.74 8.63 -1.33
N GLU A 176 1.73 8.34 -0.51
CA GLU A 176 3.15 8.56 -0.81
C GLU A 176 3.76 7.47 -1.73
N LYS A 177 2.95 6.48 -2.16
CA LYS A 177 3.38 5.33 -3.00
C LYS A 177 4.48 4.47 -2.36
N GLU A 178 4.51 4.41 -1.04
CA GLU A 178 5.49 3.69 -0.24
C GLU A 178 5.03 2.24 0.02
N TRP A 179 4.97 1.45 -1.06
CA TRP A 179 4.27 0.15 -1.09
C TRP A 179 4.81 -0.89 -0.11
N ASP A 180 6.13 -1.05 0.00
CA ASP A 180 6.71 -2.02 0.93
C ASP A 180 6.33 -1.67 2.38
N LYS A 181 6.47 -0.38 2.72
CA LYS A 181 6.12 0.17 4.04
C LYS A 181 4.64 -0.05 4.37
N LEU A 182 3.79 0.14 3.36
CA LEU A 182 2.34 0.00 3.45
C LEU A 182 1.93 -1.42 3.88
N PHE A 183 2.38 -2.43 3.13
CA PHE A 183 1.97 -3.82 3.37
C PHE A 183 2.38 -4.32 4.75
N GLU A 184 3.56 -3.92 5.21
CA GLU A 184 4.02 -4.32 6.53
C GLU A 184 3.29 -3.57 7.65
N ALA A 185 2.96 -2.28 7.47
CA ALA A 185 2.09 -1.55 8.42
C ALA A 185 0.70 -2.21 8.54
N VAL A 186 0.14 -2.69 7.43
CA VAL A 186 -1.11 -3.47 7.42
C VAL A 186 -0.97 -4.78 8.19
N ASN A 187 0.15 -5.50 8.01
CA ASN A 187 0.41 -6.76 8.71
C ASN A 187 0.52 -6.58 10.25
N LEU A 188 0.89 -5.39 10.73
CA LEU A 188 0.92 -5.07 12.15
C LEU A 188 -0.47 -4.89 12.79
N ILE A 189 -1.54 -4.75 11.99
CA ILE A 189 -2.92 -4.62 12.50
C ILE A 189 -3.36 -5.97 13.07
N PRO A 190 -3.57 -6.10 14.40
CA PRO A 190 -3.88 -7.41 14.99
C PRO A 190 -5.28 -7.92 14.62
N ASN A 191 -6.24 -7.00 14.51
CA ASN A 191 -7.62 -7.33 14.21
C ASN A 191 -7.80 -7.64 12.71
N GLU A 192 -8.19 -8.87 12.38
CA GLU A 192 -8.35 -9.31 10.99
C GLU A 192 -9.42 -8.52 10.24
N SER A 193 -10.57 -8.24 10.87
CA SER A 193 -11.65 -7.49 10.23
C SER A 193 -11.19 -6.09 9.83
N ILE A 194 -10.46 -5.42 10.72
CA ILE A 194 -9.92 -4.09 10.42
C ILE A 194 -8.82 -4.18 9.37
N ARG A 195 -7.92 -5.17 9.46
CA ARG A 195 -6.89 -5.41 8.43
C ARG A 195 -7.50 -5.58 7.04
N ASN A 196 -8.59 -6.34 6.92
CA ASN A 196 -9.30 -6.55 5.66
C ASN A 196 -9.93 -5.26 5.12
N SER A 197 -10.52 -4.43 5.99
CA SER A 197 -11.04 -3.11 5.60
C SER A 197 -9.91 -2.15 5.17
N VAL A 198 -8.73 -2.23 5.78
CA VAL A 198 -7.58 -1.44 5.34
C VAL A 198 -7.10 -1.89 3.96
N LEU A 199 -6.99 -3.19 3.70
CA LEU A 199 -6.63 -3.72 2.39
C LEU A 199 -7.63 -3.32 1.30
N GLU A 200 -8.94 -3.37 1.59
CA GLU A 200 -9.98 -2.87 0.69
C GLU A 200 -9.76 -1.39 0.34
N ASN A 201 -9.60 -0.53 1.35
CA ASN A 201 -9.35 0.91 1.14
C ASN A 201 -8.05 1.18 0.37
N ILE A 202 -7.00 0.37 0.58
CA ILE A 202 -5.76 0.48 -0.18
C ILE A 202 -5.98 0.15 -1.65
N ALA A 203 -6.72 -0.93 -1.94
CA ALA A 203 -7.05 -1.31 -3.31
C ALA A 203 -7.86 -0.21 -4.01
N GLU A 204 -8.83 0.40 -3.31
CA GLU A 204 -9.59 1.55 -3.82
C GLU A 204 -8.69 2.75 -4.13
N ASN A 205 -7.85 3.19 -3.19
CA ASN A 205 -6.92 4.30 -3.40
C ASN A 205 -5.92 4.04 -4.54
N LEU A 206 -5.46 2.80 -4.69
CA LEU A 206 -4.58 2.38 -5.78
C LEU A 206 -5.26 2.55 -7.15
N CYS A 207 -6.56 2.29 -7.22
CA CYS A 207 -7.35 2.53 -8.43
C CYS A 207 -7.41 4.02 -8.77
N GLU A 208 -7.59 4.90 -7.78
CA GLU A 208 -7.62 6.37 -7.98
C GLU A 208 -6.31 6.94 -8.55
N VAL A 209 -5.18 6.30 -8.27
CA VAL A 209 -3.85 6.70 -8.77
C VAL A 209 -3.37 5.88 -9.96
N ASN A 210 -4.27 5.15 -10.62
CA ASN A 210 -4.02 4.38 -11.84
C ASN A 210 -3.04 3.19 -11.66
N GLU A 211 -2.92 2.64 -10.46
CA GLU A 211 -2.04 1.50 -10.12
C GLU A 211 -2.87 0.20 -9.99
N TRP A 212 -3.65 -0.12 -11.02
CA TRP A 212 -4.64 -1.22 -11.02
C TRP A 212 -4.06 -2.61 -10.80
N ASP A 213 -2.87 -2.90 -11.36
CA ASP A 213 -2.23 -4.21 -11.18
C ASP A 213 -1.90 -4.44 -9.70
N LYS A 214 -1.43 -3.41 -8.99
CA LYS A 214 -1.21 -3.45 -7.54
C LYS A 214 -2.51 -3.49 -6.75
N ALA A 215 -3.53 -2.74 -7.17
CA ALA A 215 -4.86 -2.80 -6.54
C ALA A 215 -5.40 -4.25 -6.57
N LEU A 216 -5.20 -4.95 -7.69
CA LEU A 216 -5.57 -6.34 -7.85
C LEU A 216 -4.75 -7.29 -6.96
N GLU A 217 -3.44 -7.06 -6.84
CA GLU A 217 -2.56 -7.80 -5.92
C GLU A 217 -2.96 -7.63 -4.45
N VAL A 218 -3.44 -6.45 -4.06
CA VAL A 218 -3.94 -6.16 -2.70
C VAL A 218 -5.32 -6.81 -2.49
N ALA A 219 -6.21 -6.72 -3.47
CA ALA A 219 -7.59 -7.17 -3.34
C ALA A 219 -7.71 -8.70 -3.28
N LYS A 220 -7.00 -9.42 -4.17
CA LYS A 220 -7.07 -10.90 -4.28
C LYS A 220 -6.88 -11.66 -2.96
N PRO A 221 -5.86 -11.36 -2.13
CA PRO A 221 -5.59 -12.12 -0.90
C PRO A 221 -6.51 -11.75 0.27
N ILE A 222 -7.41 -10.76 0.15
CA ILE A 222 -8.32 -10.39 1.25
C ILE A 222 -9.15 -11.63 1.67
N PRO A 223 -9.04 -12.09 2.93
CA PRO A 223 -9.76 -13.25 3.43
C PRO A 223 -11.28 -13.06 3.47
N ASN A 224 -11.75 -11.89 3.91
CA ASN A 224 -13.18 -11.59 3.96
C ASN A 224 -13.74 -11.46 2.53
N GLU A 225 -14.68 -12.34 2.20
CA GLU A 225 -15.24 -12.45 0.85
C GLU A 225 -15.96 -11.19 0.37
N PHE A 226 -16.72 -10.54 1.27
CA PHE A 226 -17.46 -9.33 0.94
C PHE A 226 -16.51 -8.17 0.64
N LEU A 227 -15.52 -7.95 1.53
CA LEU A 227 -14.53 -6.90 1.36
C LEU A 227 -13.62 -7.17 0.15
N ARG A 228 -13.27 -8.44 -0.12
CA ARG A 228 -12.55 -8.82 -1.35
C ARG A 228 -13.34 -8.48 -2.60
N SER A 229 -14.62 -8.87 -2.63
CA SER A 229 -15.50 -8.58 -3.77
C SER A 229 -15.71 -7.08 -3.98
N SER A 230 -15.80 -6.32 -2.89
CA SER A 230 -15.88 -4.85 -2.90
C SER A 230 -14.60 -4.19 -3.42
N ALA A 231 -13.41 -4.66 -3.00
CA ALA A 231 -12.14 -4.18 -3.52
C ALA A 231 -11.98 -4.50 -5.02
N LEU A 232 -12.26 -5.74 -5.43
CA LEU A 232 -12.22 -6.14 -6.84
C LEU A 232 -13.21 -5.35 -7.69
N LYS A 233 -14.39 -5.02 -7.16
CA LYS A 233 -15.39 -4.16 -7.79
C LYS A 233 -14.78 -2.80 -8.18
N GLU A 234 -14.06 -2.15 -7.28
CA GLU A 234 -13.43 -0.85 -7.60
C GLU A 234 -12.30 -0.99 -8.64
N VAL A 235 -11.56 -2.11 -8.63
CA VAL A 235 -10.58 -2.41 -9.70
C VAL A 235 -11.25 -2.55 -11.07
N VAL A 236 -12.36 -3.30 -11.16
CA VAL A 236 -13.12 -3.44 -12.41
C VAL A 236 -13.60 -2.09 -12.91
N LYS A 237 -14.16 -1.26 -12.02
CA LYS A 237 -14.66 0.08 -12.37
C LYS A 237 -13.54 0.96 -12.94
N ALA A 238 -12.38 1.00 -12.28
CA ALA A 238 -11.24 1.80 -12.75
C ALA A 238 -10.72 1.33 -14.11
N LEU A 239 -10.64 0.00 -14.34
CA LEU A 239 -10.26 -0.56 -15.65
C LEU A 239 -11.27 -0.19 -16.75
N CYS A 240 -12.57 -0.20 -16.44
CA CYS A 240 -13.61 0.25 -17.37
C CYS A 240 -13.47 1.74 -17.72
N GLU A 241 -13.15 2.61 -16.75
CA GLU A 241 -12.95 4.05 -16.97
C GLU A 241 -11.82 4.34 -17.98
N VAL A 242 -10.76 3.52 -17.98
CA VAL A 242 -9.67 3.60 -18.97
C VAL A 242 -9.84 2.68 -20.19
N LYS A 243 -11.02 2.07 -20.35
CA LYS A 243 -11.38 1.19 -21.48
C LYS A 243 -10.51 -0.08 -21.59
N GLU A 244 -9.93 -0.53 -20.49
CA GLU A 244 -9.21 -1.81 -20.37
C GLU A 244 -10.21 -2.97 -20.14
N TRP A 245 -11.16 -3.11 -21.07
CA TRP A 245 -12.35 -3.95 -20.90
C TRP A 245 -12.04 -5.44 -20.67
N VAL A 246 -11.08 -6.00 -21.41
CA VAL A 246 -10.71 -7.42 -21.28
C VAL A 246 -10.19 -7.70 -19.87
N LYS A 247 -9.26 -6.86 -19.37
CA LYS A 247 -8.77 -6.96 -17.98
C LYS A 247 -9.89 -6.76 -16.97
N ALA A 248 -10.79 -5.80 -17.20
CA ALA A 248 -11.93 -5.56 -16.31
C ALA A 248 -12.79 -6.83 -16.13
N LEU A 249 -13.00 -7.60 -17.20
CA LEU A 249 -13.79 -8.83 -17.19
C LEU A 249 -13.05 -10.00 -16.55
N GLU A 250 -11.75 -10.12 -16.79
CA GLU A 250 -10.90 -11.08 -16.08
C GLU A 250 -10.96 -10.86 -14.56
N VAL A 251 -10.89 -9.59 -14.12
CA VAL A 251 -11.03 -9.24 -12.71
C VAL A 251 -12.45 -9.47 -12.21
N ALA A 252 -13.49 -9.15 -12.99
CA ALA A 252 -14.88 -9.40 -12.62
C ALA A 252 -15.18 -10.89 -12.38
N ASN A 253 -14.51 -11.80 -13.10
CA ASN A 253 -14.62 -13.25 -12.86
C ASN A 253 -14.10 -13.67 -11.47
N LEU A 254 -13.21 -12.89 -10.86
CA LEU A 254 -12.69 -13.14 -9.50
C LEU A 254 -13.66 -12.72 -8.39
N ILE A 255 -14.70 -11.95 -8.73
CA ILE A 255 -15.74 -11.53 -7.79
C ILE A 255 -16.64 -12.73 -7.48
N SER A 256 -16.66 -13.14 -6.22
CA SER A 256 -17.46 -14.30 -5.80
C SER A 256 -18.93 -13.95 -5.53
N ILE A 257 -19.21 -12.71 -5.16
CA ILE A 257 -20.58 -12.21 -5.00
C ILE A 257 -21.26 -12.10 -6.37
N GLU A 258 -22.20 -13.01 -6.64
CA GLU A 258 -22.85 -13.16 -7.94
C GLU A 258 -23.57 -11.88 -8.42
N ILE A 259 -24.26 -11.18 -7.52
CA ILE A 259 -25.00 -9.96 -7.88
C ILE A 259 -24.07 -8.84 -8.35
N LEU A 260 -22.90 -8.70 -7.71
CA LEU A 260 -21.87 -7.72 -8.10
C LEU A 260 -21.25 -8.13 -9.43
N ARG A 261 -20.89 -9.41 -9.58
CA ARG A 261 -20.33 -9.95 -10.82
C ARG A 261 -21.29 -9.77 -12.01
N LYS A 262 -22.59 -10.00 -11.82
CA LYS A 262 -23.62 -9.81 -12.85
C LYS A 262 -23.71 -8.35 -13.31
N ASP A 263 -23.78 -7.41 -12.36
CA ASP A 263 -23.86 -5.97 -12.68
C ASP A 263 -22.65 -5.53 -13.53
N PHE A 264 -21.45 -6.02 -13.22
CA PHE A 264 -20.25 -5.71 -13.99
C PHE A 264 -20.25 -6.25 -15.41
N PHE A 265 -20.60 -7.53 -15.58
CA PHE A 265 -20.65 -8.10 -16.92
C PHE A 265 -21.66 -7.37 -17.80
N TYR A 266 -22.83 -7.05 -17.24
CA TYR A 266 -23.84 -6.28 -17.95
C TYR A 266 -23.34 -4.89 -18.35
N ARG A 267 -22.79 -4.12 -17.41
CA ARG A 267 -22.29 -2.76 -17.69
C ARG A 267 -21.14 -2.75 -18.70
N THR A 268 -20.18 -3.66 -18.54
CA THR A 268 -19.02 -3.74 -19.44
C THR A 268 -19.45 -4.13 -20.85
N ALA A 269 -20.37 -5.10 -20.98
CA ALA A 269 -20.94 -5.49 -22.27
C ALA A 269 -21.73 -4.33 -22.90
N LEU A 270 -22.46 -3.55 -22.09
CA LEU A 270 -23.20 -2.38 -22.56
C LEU A 270 -22.27 -1.27 -23.05
N ASP A 271 -21.20 -0.98 -22.32
CA ASP A 271 -20.21 0.03 -22.68
C ASP A 271 -19.46 -0.35 -23.98
N LEU A 272 -19.07 -1.62 -24.11
CA LEU A 272 -18.48 -2.17 -25.34
C LEU A 272 -19.43 -2.04 -26.54
N SER A 273 -20.71 -2.39 -26.34
CA SER A 273 -21.76 -2.25 -27.35
C SER A 273 -21.96 -0.78 -27.76
N ASN A 274 -22.03 0.14 -26.79
CA ASN A 274 -22.18 1.57 -27.04
C ASN A 274 -20.97 2.17 -27.75
N ALA A 275 -19.76 1.69 -27.43
CA ALA A 275 -18.53 2.05 -28.11
C ALA A 275 -18.38 1.41 -29.50
N LYS A 276 -19.31 0.52 -29.89
CA LYS A 276 -19.27 -0.27 -31.14
C LYS A 276 -18.02 -1.17 -31.27
N GLU A 277 -17.43 -1.56 -30.14
CA GLU A 277 -16.28 -2.45 -30.04
C GLU A 277 -16.74 -3.92 -30.06
N TRP A 278 -17.38 -4.33 -31.16
CA TRP A 278 -18.09 -5.62 -31.25
C TRP A 278 -17.22 -6.85 -31.08
N ASP A 279 -15.98 -6.83 -31.60
CA ASP A 279 -15.06 -7.96 -31.42
C ASP A 279 -14.75 -8.20 -29.93
N LYS A 280 -14.46 -7.11 -29.20
CA LYS A 280 -14.24 -7.15 -27.75
C LYS A 280 -15.51 -7.48 -26.98
N PHE A 281 -16.68 -7.04 -27.45
CA PHE A 281 -17.97 -7.42 -26.87
C PHE A 281 -18.17 -8.94 -26.90
N PHE A 282 -17.93 -9.58 -28.04
CA PHE A 282 -18.12 -11.03 -28.16
C PHE A 282 -17.07 -11.81 -27.37
N GLU A 283 -15.82 -11.34 -27.37
CA GLU A 283 -14.78 -11.88 -26.48
C GLU A 283 -15.22 -11.77 -25.01
N ALA A 284 -15.71 -10.60 -24.62
CA ALA A 284 -16.16 -10.30 -23.27
C ALA A 284 -17.28 -11.21 -22.77
N VAL A 285 -18.31 -11.37 -23.58
CA VAL A 285 -19.44 -12.25 -23.26
C VAL A 285 -18.98 -13.71 -23.14
N ASN A 286 -18.01 -14.14 -23.94
CA ASN A 286 -17.45 -15.49 -23.86
C ASN A 286 -16.60 -15.73 -22.60
N LEU A 287 -15.99 -14.67 -22.03
CA LEU A 287 -15.27 -14.75 -20.75
C LEU A 287 -16.21 -14.93 -19.55
N ILE A 288 -17.53 -14.75 -19.71
CA ILE A 288 -18.51 -15.00 -18.65
C ILE A 288 -18.66 -16.51 -18.46
N SER A 289 -17.97 -17.05 -17.45
CA SER A 289 -17.91 -18.49 -17.15
C SER A 289 -19.26 -19.10 -16.74
N ASN A 290 -20.13 -18.31 -16.10
CA ASN A 290 -21.47 -18.76 -15.69
C ASN A 290 -22.46 -18.58 -16.85
N GLU A 291 -23.02 -19.70 -17.34
CA GLU A 291 -23.93 -19.71 -18.49
C GLU A 291 -25.21 -18.89 -18.27
N PHE A 292 -25.79 -18.95 -17.07
CA PHE A 292 -26.98 -18.16 -16.73
C PHE A 292 -26.68 -16.66 -16.77
N LEU A 293 -25.56 -16.23 -16.19
CA LEU A 293 -25.11 -14.83 -16.24
C LEU A 293 -24.82 -14.39 -17.68
N ARG A 294 -24.20 -15.25 -18.49
CA ARG A 294 -23.92 -14.98 -19.90
C ARG A 294 -25.20 -14.79 -20.70
N SER A 295 -26.15 -15.72 -20.56
CA SER A 295 -27.45 -15.65 -21.23
C SER A 295 -28.25 -14.41 -20.80
N SER A 296 -28.27 -14.10 -19.50
CA SER A 296 -28.94 -12.91 -18.98
C SER A 296 -28.29 -11.62 -19.49
N THR A 297 -26.96 -11.60 -19.64
CA THR A 297 -26.25 -10.43 -20.20
C THR A 297 -26.59 -10.23 -21.67
N LEU A 298 -26.55 -11.30 -22.48
CA LEU A 298 -26.92 -11.27 -23.90
C LEU A 298 -28.37 -10.80 -24.10
N GLU A 299 -29.30 -11.29 -23.28
CA GLU A 299 -30.71 -10.90 -23.33
C GLU A 299 -30.88 -9.38 -23.09
N GLU A 300 -30.27 -8.84 -22.04
CA GLU A 300 -30.41 -7.42 -21.71
C GLU A 300 -29.75 -6.51 -22.76
N ILE A 301 -28.60 -6.92 -23.31
CA ILE A 301 -27.94 -6.18 -24.40
C ILE A 301 -28.77 -6.20 -25.68
N ALA A 302 -29.30 -7.36 -26.09
CA ALA A 302 -30.15 -7.45 -27.28
C ALA A 302 -31.42 -6.60 -27.14
N LYS A 303 -32.04 -6.57 -25.94
CA LYS A 303 -33.15 -5.65 -25.64
C LYS A 303 -32.73 -4.18 -25.75
N ALA A 304 -31.55 -3.82 -25.26
CA ALA A 304 -31.03 -2.45 -25.35
C ALA A 304 -30.79 -2.03 -26.81
N LEU A 305 -30.24 -2.92 -27.64
CA LEU A 305 -30.03 -2.69 -29.08
C LEU A 305 -31.35 -2.52 -29.84
N CYS A 306 -32.37 -3.33 -29.53
CA CYS A 306 -33.71 -3.14 -30.07
C CYS A 306 -34.27 -1.75 -29.72
N LYS A 307 -34.08 -1.28 -28.48
CA LYS A 307 -34.51 0.08 -28.07
C LYS A 307 -33.75 1.17 -28.84
N ALA A 308 -32.46 0.94 -29.12
CA ALA A 308 -31.63 1.82 -29.92
C ALA A 308 -31.88 1.72 -31.44
N LYS A 309 -32.72 0.77 -31.88
CA LYS A 309 -33.00 0.45 -33.30
C LYS A 309 -31.78 -0.05 -34.08
N GLU A 310 -30.78 -0.59 -33.39
CA GLU A 310 -29.60 -1.25 -33.97
C GLU A 310 -29.95 -2.72 -34.28
N TRP A 311 -30.87 -2.93 -35.23
CA TRP A 311 -31.58 -4.18 -35.44
C TRP A 311 -30.69 -5.37 -35.83
N ASP A 312 -29.76 -5.16 -36.76
CA ASP A 312 -28.87 -6.22 -37.23
C ASP A 312 -28.02 -6.78 -36.08
N LYS A 313 -27.50 -5.88 -35.24
CA LYS A 313 -26.74 -6.25 -34.04
C LYS A 313 -27.61 -6.85 -32.95
N ALA A 314 -28.83 -6.34 -32.76
CA ALA A 314 -29.78 -6.97 -31.84
C ALA A 314 -30.06 -8.43 -32.25
N MET A 315 -30.19 -8.70 -33.55
CA MET A 315 -30.40 -10.05 -34.09
C MET A 315 -29.17 -10.94 -33.87
N GLU A 316 -27.98 -10.44 -34.18
CA GLU A 316 -26.71 -11.15 -33.97
C GLU A 316 -26.53 -11.56 -32.49
N VAL A 317 -26.73 -10.61 -31.56
CA VAL A 317 -26.63 -10.87 -30.11
C VAL A 317 -27.72 -11.81 -29.63
N ALA A 318 -28.97 -11.66 -30.09
CA ALA A 318 -30.07 -12.55 -29.71
C ALA A 318 -29.83 -14.00 -30.13
N ASN A 319 -29.19 -14.23 -31.28
CA ASN A 319 -28.87 -15.56 -31.77
C ASN A 319 -27.82 -16.30 -30.93
N LEU A 320 -27.03 -15.58 -30.10
CA LEU A 320 -26.10 -16.18 -29.16
C LEU A 320 -26.77 -16.70 -27.88
N ILE A 321 -28.05 -16.38 -27.66
CA ILE A 321 -28.81 -16.84 -26.48
C ILE A 321 -29.19 -18.31 -26.67
N PRO A 322 -28.74 -19.23 -25.77
CA PRO A 322 -29.06 -20.65 -25.91
C PRO A 322 -30.54 -20.97 -25.68
N ASP A 323 -31.19 -20.27 -24.75
CA ASP A 323 -32.60 -20.48 -24.45
C ASP A 323 -33.49 -19.97 -25.60
N GLU A 324 -34.18 -20.91 -26.24
CA GLU A 324 -34.97 -20.64 -27.45
C GLU A 324 -36.15 -19.69 -27.18
N ASN A 325 -36.79 -19.80 -26.01
CA ASN A 325 -37.92 -18.96 -25.65
C ASN A 325 -37.48 -17.50 -25.50
N THR A 326 -36.37 -17.27 -24.79
CA THR A 326 -35.77 -15.95 -24.59
C THR A 326 -35.31 -15.36 -25.92
N ARG A 327 -34.58 -16.13 -26.72
CA ARG A 327 -34.15 -15.73 -28.07
C ARG A 327 -35.33 -15.31 -28.94
N SER A 328 -36.36 -16.15 -29.05
CA SER A 328 -37.54 -15.90 -29.88
C SER A 328 -38.31 -14.65 -29.43
N SER A 329 -38.43 -14.44 -28.11
CA SER A 329 -39.06 -13.25 -27.53
C SER A 329 -38.37 -11.95 -27.95
N ILE A 330 -37.04 -11.95 -28.09
CA ILE A 330 -36.27 -10.79 -28.54
C ILE A 330 -36.39 -10.64 -30.06
N LEU A 331 -36.20 -11.72 -30.82
CA LEU A 331 -36.27 -11.69 -32.29
C LEU A 331 -37.63 -11.20 -32.80
N ASN A 332 -38.72 -11.55 -32.12
CA ASN A 332 -40.07 -11.06 -32.45
C ASN A 332 -40.26 -9.54 -32.28
N LYS A 333 -39.36 -8.85 -31.57
CA LYS A 333 -39.37 -7.39 -31.42
C LYS A 333 -38.60 -6.67 -32.53
N ILE A 334 -37.88 -7.41 -33.37
CA ILE A 334 -37.11 -6.89 -34.49
C ILE A 334 -38.02 -6.87 -35.74
N PRO A 335 -38.14 -5.75 -36.48
CA PRO A 335 -38.95 -5.68 -37.69
C PRO A 335 -38.51 -6.72 -38.74
N GLN A 336 -39.48 -7.33 -39.43
CA GLN A 336 -39.19 -8.24 -40.54
C GLN A 336 -38.83 -7.45 -41.81
N GLY A 337 -37.75 -7.83 -42.51
CA GLY A 337 -37.36 -7.28 -43.82
C GLY A 337 -36.30 -6.18 -43.81
N ILE A 338 -35.35 -6.26 -42.87
CA ILE A 338 -34.16 -5.39 -42.79
C ILE A 338 -33.07 -5.94 -43.69
#